data_AF-A0A7C3BR99-F1
#
_entry.id   AF-A0A7C3BR99-F1
#
_cell.length_a   1.000
_cell.length_b   1.000
_cell.length_c   1.000
_cell.angle_alpha   90.00
_cell.angle_beta   90.00
_cell.angle_gamma   90.00
#
_symmetry.space_group_name_H-M   'P 1'
#
loop_
_entity.id
_entity.type
_entity.pdbx_description
1 polymer ?
#
loop_
_entity_poly.entity_id
_entity_poly.type
_entity_poly.pdbx_seq_one_letter_code
_entity_poly.pdbx_strand_id
1 'polypeptide(L)'
;MDKAVSEALGEFFSGQKKLNQLGVINSRDYIGDIGRYLCQQVYGMEVPRGRPQPGYDGTIGPSRVAVRMNNCPTGTPVRVNEPFEFDELIVVLGPNCFLRPDGVASDFIFYRFTPDETRERFKATNGGYIAGRQVFDRSYDKTLNIAAF
;
A
#
# COMPACT_ATOMS: atom_id res chain seq x y z
N MET A 1 3.33 20.49 25.42
CA MET A 1 2.93 20.01 24.08
C MET A 1 1.98 21.04 23.51
N ASP A 2 2.13 21.41 22.25
CA ASP A 2 1.21 22.31 21.56
C ASP A 2 -0.22 21.73 21.58
N LYS A 3 -1.23 22.58 21.82
CA LYS A 3 -2.63 22.14 21.99
C LYS A 3 -3.17 21.49 20.71
N ALA A 4 -2.91 22.09 19.54
CA ALA A 4 -3.34 21.55 18.26
C ALA A 4 -2.65 20.21 17.96
N VAL A 5 -1.36 20.08 18.30
CA VAL A 5 -0.65 18.80 18.20
C VAL A 5 -1.27 17.75 19.11
N SER A 6 -1.64 18.11 20.35
CA SER A 6 -2.31 17.19 21.28
C SER A 6 -3.65 16.69 20.75
N GLU A 7 -4.46 17.59 20.18
CA GLU A 7 -5.78 17.27 19.62
C GLU A 7 -5.63 16.35 18.40
N ALA A 8 -4.73 16.69 17.47
CA ALA A 8 -4.46 15.87 16.27
C ALA A 8 -3.95 14.46 16.63
N LEU A 9 -3.07 14.34 17.63
CA LEU A 9 -2.63 13.04 18.12
C LEU A 9 -3.79 12.23 18.71
N GLY A 10 -4.66 12.90 19.50
CA GLY A 10 -5.86 12.26 20.06
C GLY A 10 -6.79 11.71 18.97
N GLU A 11 -7.05 12.51 17.94
CA GLU A 11 -7.86 12.10 16.77
C GLU A 11 -7.23 10.92 16.03
N PHE A 12 -5.92 10.99 15.76
CA PHE A 12 -5.19 9.92 15.10
C PHE A 12 -5.31 8.59 15.86
N PHE A 13 -5.01 8.57 17.16
CA PHE A 13 -5.07 7.35 17.96
C PHE A 13 -6.50 6.82 18.15
N SER A 14 -7.49 7.72 18.21
CA SER A 14 -8.91 7.33 18.22
C SER A 14 -9.30 6.62 16.91
N GLY A 15 -8.92 7.18 15.77
CA GLY A 15 -9.14 6.58 14.45
C GLY A 15 -8.44 5.22 14.31
N GLN A 16 -7.16 5.16 14.71
CA GLN A 16 -6.40 3.90 14.72
C GLN A 16 -7.09 2.83 15.58
N LYS A 17 -7.54 3.19 16.79
CA LYS A 17 -8.26 2.28 17.69
C LYS A 17 -9.55 1.76 17.06
N LYS A 18 -10.33 2.64 16.41
CA LYS A 18 -11.56 2.25 15.71
C LYS A 18 -11.27 1.26 14.57
N LEU A 19 -10.26 1.53 13.76
CA LEU A 19 -9.85 0.61 12.68
C LEU A 19 -9.35 -0.73 13.21
N ASN A 20 -8.69 -0.75 14.37
CA ASN A 20 -8.31 -1.99 15.04
C ASN A 20 -9.53 -2.80 15.51
N GLN A 21 -10.52 -2.15 16.11
CA GLN A 21 -11.77 -2.80 16.52
C GLN A 21 -12.56 -3.36 15.34
N LEU A 22 -12.48 -2.72 14.17
CA LEU A 22 -13.09 -3.17 12.92
C LEU A 22 -12.26 -4.23 12.20
N GLY A 23 -11.11 -4.65 12.74
CA GLY A 23 -10.25 -5.67 12.16
C GLY A 23 -9.42 -5.21 10.96
N VAL A 24 -9.38 -3.90 10.67
CA VAL A 24 -8.58 -3.34 9.57
C VAL A 24 -7.10 -3.29 9.94
N ILE A 25 -6.77 -2.73 11.11
CA ILE A 25 -5.40 -2.67 11.64
C ILE A 25 -5.21 -3.78 12.68
N ASN A 26 -4.25 -4.67 12.47
CA ASN A 26 -4.01 -5.80 13.37
C ASN A 26 -2.53 -5.97 13.75
N SER A 27 -1.66 -5.09 13.26
CA SER A 27 -0.22 -5.15 13.48
C SER A 27 0.37 -3.77 13.82
N ARG A 28 1.69 -3.73 14.01
CA ARG A 28 2.45 -2.47 14.18
C ARG A 28 2.60 -1.70 12.86
N ASP A 29 2.49 -2.39 11.73
CA ASP A 29 2.52 -1.80 10.39
C ASP A 29 1.09 -1.51 9.93
N TYR A 30 0.50 -0.46 10.50
CA TYR A 30 -0.87 -0.07 10.19
C TYR A 30 -1.05 0.39 8.73
N ILE A 31 0.00 0.92 8.09
CA ILE A 31 -0.04 1.31 6.68
C ILE A 31 -0.13 0.05 5.80
N GLY A 32 0.69 -0.96 6.07
CA GLY A 32 0.60 -2.25 5.40
C GLY A 32 -0.77 -2.92 5.61
N ASP A 33 -1.30 -2.86 6.84
CA ASP A 33 -2.63 -3.41 7.16
C ASP A 33 -3.75 -2.73 6.36
N ILE A 34 -3.76 -1.40 6.31
CA ILE A 34 -4.72 -0.64 5.50
C ILE A 34 -4.58 -1.00 4.03
N GLY A 35 -3.36 -1.07 3.50
CA GLY A 35 -3.10 -1.47 2.12
C GLY A 35 -3.68 -2.85 1.80
N ARG A 36 -3.45 -3.83 2.67
CA ARG A 36 -4.02 -5.18 2.54
C ARG A 36 -5.55 -5.13 2.55
N TYR A 37 -6.14 -4.47 3.53
CA TYR A 37 -7.60 -4.34 3.64
C TYR A 37 -8.22 -3.73 2.38
N LEU A 38 -7.63 -2.66 1.84
CA LEU A 38 -8.06 -2.04 0.60
C LEU A 38 -8.00 -3.02 -0.58
N CYS A 39 -6.94 -3.82 -0.69
CA CYS A 39 -6.84 -4.87 -1.71
C CYS A 39 -7.90 -5.97 -1.52
N GLN A 40 -8.31 -6.28 -0.29
CA GLN A 40 -9.45 -7.19 -0.06
C GLN A 40 -10.73 -6.62 -0.64
N GLN A 41 -11.01 -5.34 -0.41
CA GLN A 41 -12.23 -4.69 -0.90
C GLN A 41 -12.23 -4.52 -2.43
N VAL A 42 -11.09 -4.17 -3.01
CA VAL A 42 -10.99 -3.77 -4.42
C VAL A 42 -10.75 -4.96 -5.35
N TYR A 43 -10.03 -5.97 -4.90
CA TYR A 43 -9.63 -7.12 -5.72
C TYR A 43 -10.16 -8.46 -5.21
N GLY A 44 -10.88 -8.50 -4.10
CA GLY A 44 -11.30 -9.75 -3.47
C GLY A 44 -10.11 -10.56 -2.94
N MET A 45 -9.03 -9.88 -2.55
CA MET A 45 -7.84 -10.54 -2.02
C MET A 45 -8.13 -11.25 -0.70
N GLU A 46 -7.70 -12.51 -0.59
CA GLU A 46 -7.78 -13.29 0.64
C GLU A 46 -6.48 -13.12 1.43
N VAL A 47 -6.59 -12.60 2.65
CA VAL A 47 -5.44 -12.46 3.55
C VAL A 47 -5.45 -13.62 4.54
N PRO A 48 -4.39 -14.44 4.61
CA PRO A 48 -4.31 -15.55 5.54
C PRO A 48 -4.53 -15.10 6.99
N ARG A 49 -5.36 -15.83 7.73
CA ARG A 49 -5.51 -15.62 9.18
C ARG A 49 -4.30 -16.22 9.89
N GLY A 50 -3.52 -15.39 10.60
CA GLY A 50 -2.43 -15.86 11.44
C GLY A 50 -1.10 -15.15 11.19
N ARG A 51 0.01 -15.89 11.33
CA ARG A 51 1.35 -15.32 11.13
C ARG A 51 1.55 -14.91 9.67
N PRO A 52 2.24 -13.80 9.41
CA PRO A 52 2.64 -13.42 8.05
C PRO A 52 3.30 -14.60 7.34
N GLN A 53 2.89 -14.85 6.10
CA GLN A 53 3.58 -15.81 5.25
C GLN A 53 4.85 -15.14 4.70
N PRO A 54 5.98 -15.86 4.61
CA PRO A 54 7.14 -15.35 3.92
C PRO A 54 6.79 -15.00 2.47
N GLY A 55 7.20 -13.81 2.03
CA GLY A 55 7.21 -13.48 0.60
C GLY A 55 5.97 -12.82 0.01
N TYR A 56 4.78 -12.98 0.61
CA TYR A 56 3.54 -12.42 0.08
C TYR A 56 2.50 -12.13 1.19
N ASP A 57 1.54 -11.26 0.88
CA ASP A 57 0.56 -10.70 1.81
C ASP A 57 -0.82 -11.39 1.73
N GLY A 58 -1.16 -11.99 0.58
CA GLY A 58 -2.42 -12.71 0.38
C GLY A 58 -2.53 -13.33 -1.01
N THR A 59 -3.72 -13.80 -1.37
CA THR A 59 -3.99 -14.43 -2.67
C THR A 59 -5.17 -13.80 -3.40
N ILE A 60 -5.10 -13.73 -4.73
CA ILE A 60 -6.25 -13.42 -5.61
C ILE A 60 -6.39 -14.60 -6.57
N GLY A 61 -7.38 -15.46 -6.34
CA GLY A 61 -7.44 -16.75 -7.02
C GLY A 61 -6.15 -17.56 -6.78
N PRO A 62 -5.46 -18.06 -7.84
CA PRO A 62 -4.22 -18.81 -7.67
C PRO A 62 -2.97 -17.93 -7.45
N SER A 63 -3.05 -16.61 -7.67
CA SER A 63 -1.89 -15.72 -7.59
C SER A 63 -1.53 -15.39 -6.16
N ARG A 64 -0.25 -15.51 -5.79
CA ARG A 64 0.33 -14.96 -4.55
C ARG A 64 0.63 -13.47 -4.74
N VAL A 65 0.13 -12.64 -3.84
CA VAL A 65 0.14 -11.19 -3.97
C VAL A 65 0.91 -10.56 -2.82
N ALA A 66 1.91 -9.75 -3.14
CA ALA A 66 2.52 -8.82 -2.19
C ALA A 66 1.87 -7.44 -2.29
N VAL A 67 1.69 -6.75 -1.17
CA VAL A 67 1.09 -5.41 -1.12
C VAL A 67 2.07 -4.42 -0.52
N ARG A 68 2.26 -3.27 -1.19
CA ARG A 68 3.02 -2.15 -0.67
C ARG A 68 2.17 -0.89 -0.71
N MET A 69 1.89 -0.32 0.45
CA MET A 69 1.17 0.95 0.54
C MET A 69 2.13 2.10 0.83
N ASN A 70 1.87 3.25 0.18
CA ASN A 70 2.56 4.49 0.46
C ASN A 70 1.54 5.63 0.61
N ASN A 71 1.61 6.35 1.73
CA ASN A 71 0.81 7.55 1.98
C ASN A 71 1.70 8.72 2.48
N CYS A 72 3.00 8.65 2.22
CA CYS A 72 3.97 9.60 2.74
C CYS A 72 4.03 10.87 1.85
N PRO A 73 3.90 12.08 2.41
CA PRO A 73 3.97 13.32 1.63
C PRO A 73 5.41 13.78 1.32
N THR A 74 6.43 13.23 1.99
CA THR A 74 7.79 13.80 2.02
C THR A 74 8.86 13.03 1.24
N GLY A 75 8.49 12.25 0.22
CA GLY A 75 9.49 11.70 -0.70
C GLY A 75 9.97 10.27 -0.42
N THR A 76 9.35 9.52 0.50
CA THR A 76 9.76 8.14 0.80
C THR A 76 9.35 7.18 -0.31
N PRO A 77 10.25 6.64 -1.14
CA PRO A 77 9.87 5.79 -2.27
C PRO A 77 9.32 4.43 -1.80
N VAL A 78 8.62 3.72 -2.70
CA VAL A 78 8.20 2.34 -2.43
C VAL A 78 9.41 1.42 -2.57
N ARG A 79 9.64 0.54 -1.59
CA ARG A 79 10.76 -0.42 -1.59
C ARG A 79 10.24 -1.85 -1.63
N VAL A 80 10.94 -2.68 -2.40
CA VAL A 80 10.68 -4.11 -2.50
C VAL A 80 12.01 -4.82 -2.26
N ASN A 81 11.96 -5.94 -1.52
CA ASN A 81 13.15 -6.72 -1.18
C ASN A 81 13.13 -8.02 -1.98
N GLU A 82 14.30 -8.49 -2.39
CA GLU A 82 14.47 -9.83 -2.95
C GLU A 82 14.71 -10.88 -1.85
N PRO A 83 14.36 -12.16 -2.10
CA PRO A 83 13.74 -12.68 -3.33
C PRO A 83 12.27 -12.28 -3.52
N PHE A 84 11.81 -12.17 -4.78
CA PHE A 84 10.40 -11.96 -5.10
C PHE A 84 9.64 -13.30 -5.02
N GLU A 85 9.07 -13.56 -3.85
CA GLU A 85 8.31 -14.78 -3.53
C GLU A 85 6.79 -14.63 -3.78
N PHE A 86 6.41 -13.64 -4.60
CA PHE A 86 5.04 -13.36 -5.03
C PHE A 86 4.92 -13.51 -6.55
N ASP A 87 3.71 -13.75 -7.02
CA ASP A 87 3.37 -13.78 -8.45
C ASP A 87 2.92 -12.39 -8.92
N GLU A 88 2.46 -11.54 -7.99
CA GLU A 88 2.04 -10.18 -8.26
C GLU A 88 2.41 -9.23 -7.12
N LEU A 89 2.78 -8.00 -7.47
CA LEU A 89 2.94 -6.88 -6.55
C LEU A 89 1.83 -5.87 -6.80
N ILE A 90 1.06 -5.54 -5.76
CA ILE A 90 0.13 -4.42 -5.76
C ILE A 90 0.74 -3.27 -4.97
N VAL A 91 0.89 -2.11 -5.62
CA VAL A 91 1.24 -0.86 -4.96
C VAL A 91 0.00 0.02 -4.80
N VAL A 92 -0.26 0.44 -3.57
CA VAL A 92 -1.36 1.33 -3.21
C VAL A 92 -0.81 2.71 -2.86
N LEU A 93 -1.20 3.74 -3.62
CA LEU A 93 -0.87 5.13 -3.31
C LEU A 93 -2.07 5.78 -2.62
N GLY A 94 -1.88 6.18 -1.36
CA GLY A 94 -2.87 6.91 -0.56
C GLY A 94 -2.94 8.40 -0.93
N PRO A 95 -3.92 9.14 -0.40
CA PRO A 95 -4.22 10.52 -0.81
C PRO A 95 -3.08 11.52 -0.56
N ASN A 96 -2.23 11.25 0.44
CA ASN A 96 -1.13 12.13 0.82
C ASN A 96 0.22 11.70 0.21
N CYS A 97 0.24 10.73 -0.72
CA CYS A 97 1.48 10.19 -1.25
C CYS A 97 2.11 11.14 -2.30
N PHE A 98 3.39 11.47 -2.15
CA PHE A 98 4.12 12.29 -3.13
C PHE A 98 4.35 11.59 -4.49
N LEU A 99 4.22 10.26 -4.54
CA LEU A 99 4.37 9.46 -5.76
C LEU A 99 3.10 9.51 -6.63
N ARG A 100 2.04 10.16 -6.16
CA ARG A 100 0.79 10.25 -6.91
C ARG A 100 1.00 10.97 -8.25
N PRO A 101 0.36 10.49 -9.32
CA PRO A 101 0.20 11.26 -10.53
C PRO A 101 -0.64 12.51 -10.26
N ASP A 102 -0.34 13.59 -10.97
CA ASP A 102 -1.11 14.82 -10.88
C ASP A 102 -2.51 14.62 -11.50
N GLY A 103 -3.51 15.35 -11.00
CA GLY A 103 -4.87 15.35 -11.55
C GLY A 103 -5.75 14.15 -11.18
N VAL A 104 -5.27 13.20 -10.36
CA VAL A 104 -6.10 12.05 -9.93
C VAL A 104 -6.94 12.40 -8.71
N ALA A 105 -8.25 12.54 -8.92
CA ALA A 105 -9.22 12.93 -7.88
C ALA A 105 -9.58 11.82 -6.88
N SER A 106 -9.22 10.56 -7.16
CA SER A 106 -9.63 9.44 -6.29
C SER A 106 -8.76 9.32 -5.03
N ASP A 107 -9.30 8.95 -3.88
CA ASP A 107 -8.52 8.83 -2.63
C ASP A 107 -7.33 7.86 -2.75
N PHE A 108 -7.55 6.68 -3.33
CA PHE A 108 -6.51 5.66 -3.53
C PHE A 108 -6.33 5.29 -5.00
N ILE A 109 -5.08 4.97 -5.35
CA ILE A 109 -4.67 4.52 -6.68
C ILE A 109 -3.94 3.18 -6.54
N PHE A 110 -4.25 2.22 -7.39
CA PHE A 110 -3.69 0.88 -7.37
C PHE A 110 -2.92 0.61 -8.65
N TYR A 111 -1.70 0.09 -8.50
CA TYR A 111 -0.86 -0.39 -9.58
C TYR A 111 -0.53 -1.87 -9.36
N ARG A 112 -0.59 -2.67 -10.42
CA ARG A 112 -0.17 -4.07 -10.43
C ARG A 112 1.12 -4.21 -11.23
N PHE A 113 2.00 -5.05 -10.73
CA PHE A 113 3.26 -5.40 -11.38
C PHE A 113 3.48 -6.90 -11.29
N THR A 114 3.97 -7.47 -12.37
CA THR A 114 4.60 -8.80 -12.35
C THR A 114 5.98 -8.73 -11.67
N PRO A 115 6.58 -9.87 -11.28
CA PRO A 115 7.94 -9.92 -10.80
C PRO A 115 8.94 -9.33 -11.81
N ASP A 116 8.74 -9.58 -13.10
CA ASP A 116 9.64 -9.07 -14.15
C ASP A 116 9.49 -7.55 -14.34
N GLU A 117 8.26 -7.03 -14.34
CA GLU A 117 8.05 -5.56 -14.33
C GLU A 117 8.64 -4.92 -13.07
N THR A 118 8.54 -5.59 -11.92
CA THR A 118 9.15 -5.11 -10.68
C THR A 118 10.67 -5.07 -10.83
N ARG A 119 11.29 -6.12 -11.40
CA ARG A 119 12.74 -6.14 -11.66
C ARG A 119 13.18 -5.06 -12.62
N GLU A 120 12.41 -4.82 -13.68
CA GLU A 120 12.77 -3.84 -14.70
C GLU A 120 12.60 -2.41 -14.19
N ARG A 121 11.45 -2.11 -13.56
CA ARG A 121 11.03 -0.74 -13.25
C ARG A 121 11.51 -0.23 -11.90
N PHE A 122 11.70 -1.13 -10.93
CA PHE A 122 12.11 -0.73 -9.58
C PHE A 122 13.63 -0.77 -9.41
N LYS A 123 14.40 -1.31 -10.37
CA LYS A 123 15.85 -1.46 -10.20
C LYS A 123 16.54 -0.12 -10.00
N ALA A 124 17.14 0.05 -8.83
CA ALA A 124 17.97 1.19 -8.49
C ALA A 124 19.44 0.91 -8.85
N THR A 125 20.21 1.97 -9.06
CA THR A 125 21.64 1.89 -9.43
C THR A 125 22.49 1.13 -8.41
N ASN A 126 22.09 1.09 -7.14
CA ASN A 126 22.78 0.39 -6.07
C ASN A 126 22.37 -1.09 -5.91
N GLY A 127 21.59 -1.63 -6.84
CA GLY A 127 21.15 -3.03 -6.83
C GLY A 127 19.91 -3.32 -5.98
N GLY A 128 19.32 -2.32 -5.32
CA GLY A 128 18.02 -2.47 -4.64
C GLY A 128 16.82 -2.28 -5.57
N TYR A 129 15.61 -2.55 -5.09
CA TYR A 129 14.36 -2.31 -5.82
C TYR A 129 13.54 -1.20 -5.15
N ILE A 130 13.53 -0.04 -5.78
CA ILE A 130 12.94 1.21 -5.31
C ILE A 130 12.12 1.83 -6.44
N ALA A 131 10.82 2.04 -6.22
CA ALA A 131 9.97 2.79 -7.14
C ALA A 131 9.84 4.26 -6.71
N GLY A 132 10.38 5.13 -7.56
CA GLY A 132 10.15 6.58 -7.54
C GLY A 132 9.00 7.00 -8.45
N ARG A 133 8.77 8.31 -8.59
CA ARG A 133 7.61 8.89 -9.30
C ARG A 133 7.43 8.37 -10.72
N GLN A 134 8.55 8.25 -11.46
CA GLN A 134 8.59 7.75 -12.84
C GLN A 134 8.02 6.33 -13.03
N VAL A 135 7.98 5.50 -11.98
CA VAL A 135 7.35 4.16 -12.05
C VAL A 135 5.82 4.27 -12.15
N PHE A 136 5.26 5.32 -11.55
CA PHE A 136 3.82 5.56 -11.45
C PHE A 136 3.30 6.55 -12.50
N ASP A 137 4.18 7.10 -13.33
CA ASP A 137 3.84 7.94 -14.48
C ASP A 137 3.35 7.09 -15.67
N ARG A 138 2.27 6.35 -15.41
CA ARG A 138 1.57 5.47 -16.35
C ARG A 138 0.10 5.34 -15.93
N SER A 139 -0.71 4.69 -16.75
CA SER A 139 -2.06 4.29 -16.36
C SER A 139 -2.02 3.38 -15.12
N TYR A 140 -2.93 3.64 -14.18
CA TYR A 140 -3.19 2.81 -13.02
C TYR A 140 -4.26 1.73 -13.32
N ASP A 141 -4.28 0.68 -12.53
CA ASP A 141 -5.20 -0.45 -12.69
C ASP A 141 -6.59 -0.15 -12.13
N LYS A 142 -6.64 0.46 -10.94
CA LYS A 142 -7.89 0.82 -10.26
C LYS A 142 -7.72 2.08 -9.43
N THR A 143 -8.85 2.70 -9.11
CA THR A 143 -8.96 3.78 -8.13
C THR A 143 -10.07 3.50 -7.15
N LEU A 144 -10.06 4.22 -6.02
CA LEU A 144 -11.07 4.09 -4.98
C LEU A 144 -11.28 5.41 -4.24
N ASN A 145 -12.54 5.74 -3.94
CA ASN A 145 -12.93 6.83 -3.04
C ASN A 145 -13.54 6.24 -1.77
N ILE A 146 -13.09 6.70 -0.60
CA ILE A 146 -13.59 6.25 0.70
C ILE A 146 -15.07 6.63 0.86
N ALA A 147 -15.47 7.79 0.35
CA ALA A 147 -16.85 8.27 0.43
C ALA A 147 -17.83 7.52 -0.50
N ALA A 148 -17.34 6.60 -1.33
CA ALA A 148 -18.15 5.81 -2.27
C ALA A 148 -18.44 4.38 -1.77
N PHE A 149 -18.06 4.05 -0.53
CA PHE A 149 -18.44 2.82 0.18
C PHE A 149 -19.71 2.99 0.99
#